data_AF-A0A2K3MH68-F1
#
_entry.id   AF-A0A2K3MH68-F1
#
_cell.length_a   1.000
_cell.length_b   1.000
_cell.length_c   1.000
_cell.angle_alpha   90.00
_cell.angle_beta   90.00
_cell.angle_gamma   90.00
#
_symmetry.space_group_name_H-M   'P 1'
#
loop_
_entity.id
_entity.type
_entity.pdbx_description
1 polymer ?
#
loop_
_entity_poly.entity_id
_entity_poly.type
_entity_poly.pdbx_seq_one_letter_code
_entity_poly.pdbx_strand_id
1 'polypeptide(L)' 'EGGPIGLVQNGDVINVDVKNKRIDVLVSDEEMQARREKWTAPPYKANQGVLYKYIKNVKSASSGCVTDE' A
#
# COMPACT_ATOMS: atom_id res chain seq x y z
N GLU A 1 1.55 5.88 1.44
CA GLU A 1 0.29 5.43 2.07
C GLU A 1 0.45 4.30 3.10
N GLY A 2 1.15 3.20 2.78
CA GLY A 2 1.32 2.09 3.73
C GLY A 2 0.04 1.27 3.95
N GLY A 3 -0.70 1.00 2.87
CA GLY A 3 -1.80 0.06 2.92
C GLY A 3 -1.35 -1.36 3.32
N PRO A 4 -2.30 -2.30 3.53
CA PRO A 4 -2.03 -3.64 4.04
C PRO A 4 -0.92 -4.41 3.30
N ILE A 5 -0.82 -4.24 1.99
CA ILE A 5 0.24 -4.86 1.16
C ILE A 5 1.66 -4.52 1.62
N GLY A 6 1.87 -3.34 2.22
CA GLY A 6 3.16 -2.91 2.74
C GLY A 6 3.53 -3.53 4.10
N LEU A 7 2.63 -4.30 4.70
CA LEU A 7 2.79 -4.93 6.02
C LEU A 7 2.91 -6.45 5.95
N VAL A 8 2.70 -7.04 4.78
CA VAL A 8 2.83 -8.49 4.55
C VAL A 8 4.30 -8.90 4.73
N GLN A 9 4.49 -10.05 5.37
CA GLN A 9 5.80 -10.65 5.64
C GLN A 9 5.90 -12.04 5.00
N ASN A 10 7.14 -12.50 4.79
CA ASN A 10 7.38 -13.84 4.26
C ASN A 10 6.78 -14.89 5.21
N GLY A 11 5.97 -15.79 4.65
CA GLY A 11 5.29 -16.84 5.41
C GLY A 11 3.82 -16.53 5.71
N ASP A 12 3.36 -15.29 5.54
CA ASP A 12 1.93 -14.98 5.65
C ASP A 12 1.13 -15.72 4.58
N VAL A 13 -0.02 -16.27 4.97
CA VAL A 13 -0.93 -16.95 4.04
C VAL A 13 -1.85 -15.93 3.39
N ILE A 14 -1.89 -15.91 2.06
CA ILE A 14 -2.78 -15.05 1.28
C ILE A 14 -3.89 -15.91 0.66
N ASN A 15 -5.13 -15.53 0.89
CA ASN A 15 -6.30 -16.13 0.26
C ASN A 15 -6.79 -15.24 -0.89
N VAL A 16 -6.90 -15.81 -2.09
CA VAL A 16 -7.45 -15.13 -3.27
C VAL A 16 -8.79 -15.78 -3.61
N ASP A 17 -9.87 -15.06 -3.33
CA ASP A 17 -11.23 -15.49 -3.63
C ASP A 17 -11.76 -14.74 -4.85
N VAL A 18 -11.71 -15.42 -6.00
CA VAL A 18 -12.17 -14.87 -7.28
C VAL A 18 -13.69 -14.67 -7.29
N LYS A 19 -14.45 -15.53 -6.62
CA LYS A 19 -15.92 -15.47 -6.61
C LYS A 19 -16.39 -14.23 -5.85
N ASN A 20 -15.76 -13.96 -4.71
CA ASN A 20 -16.08 -12.81 -3.87
C ASN A 20 -15.26 -11.55 -4.22
N LYS A 21 -14.32 -11.65 -5.17
CA LYS A 21 -13.41 -10.57 -5.61
C LYS A 21 -12.59 -10.01 -4.44
N ARG A 22 -12.07 -10.90 -3.59
CA ARG A 22 -11.29 -10.55 -2.40
C ARG A 22 -9.88 -11.10 -2.45
N ILE A 23 -8.97 -10.35 -1.84
CA ILE A 23 -7.62 -10.78 -1.53
C ILE A 23 -7.44 -10.50 -0.04
N ASP A 24 -7.38 -11.56 0.76
CA ASP A 24 -7.29 -11.49 2.20
C ASP A 24 -5.91 -12.01 2.65
N VAL A 25 -5.30 -11.34 3.63
CA VAL A 25 -4.14 -11.87 4.36
C VAL A 25 -4.67 -12.55 5.62
N LEU A 26 -4.34 -13.83 5.82
CA LEU A 26 -4.83 -14.61 6.96
C LEU A 26 -3.94 -14.38 8.19
N VAL A 27 -3.83 -13.11 8.58
CA VAL A 27 -3.16 -12.61 9.78
C VAL A 27 -4.20 -11.88 10.60
N SER A 28 -4.13 -11.96 11.93
CA SER A 28 -5.14 -11.31 12.78
C SER A 28 -5.07 -9.78 12.67
N ASP A 29 -6.19 -9.11 12.91
CA ASP A 29 -6.26 -7.65 12.86
C ASP A 29 -5.32 -7.01 13.88
N GLU A 30 -5.16 -7.62 15.06
CA GLU A 30 -4.25 -7.15 16.10
C GLU A 30 -2.79 -7.18 15.65
N GLU A 31 -2.38 -8.25 14.97
CA GLU A 31 -1.02 -8.37 14.44
C GLU A 31 -0.80 -7.39 13.28
N MET A 32 -1.77 -7.25 12.38
CA MET A 32 -1.70 -6.26 11.29
C MET A 32 -1.60 -4.83 11.83
N GLN A 33 -2.32 -4.51 12.90
CA GLN A 33 -2.23 -3.23 13.58
C GLN A 33 -0.86 -3.03 14.25
N ALA A 34 -0.32 -4.04 14.94
CA ALA A 34 1.02 -3.98 15.52
C ALA A 34 2.12 -3.79 14.46
N ARG A 35 1.97 -4.40 13.27
CA ARG A 35 2.86 -4.17 12.13
C ARG A 35 2.71 -2.76 11.58
N ARG A 36 1.48 -2.23 11.51
CA ARG A 36 1.19 -0.86 11.06
C ARG A 36 1.87 0.18 11.95
N GLU A 37 1.83 0.01 13.27
CA GLU A 37 2.46 0.92 14.24
C GLU A 37 3.99 0.98 14.11
N LYS A 38 4.61 -0.13 13.69
CA LYS A 38 6.07 -0.21 13.47
C LYS A 38 6.48 0.25 12.06
N TRP A 39 5.52 0.45 11.16
CA TRP A 39 5.81 0.74 9.77
C TRP A 39 6.18 2.22 9.57
N THR A 40 7.32 2.46 8.92
CA THR A 40 7.74 3.78 8.47
C THR A 40 7.83 3.78 6.95
N ALA A 41 7.25 4.79 6.31
CA ALA A 41 7.32 4.93 4.86
C ALA A 41 8.79 5.07 4.43
N PRO A 42 9.27 4.30 3.44
CA PRO A 42 10.60 4.49 2.90
C PRO A 42 10.71 5.87 2.21
N PRO A 43 11.93 6.44 2.12
CA PRO A 43 12.12 7.71 1.43
C PRO A 43 11.75 7.58 -0.06
N TYR A 44 11.30 8.70 -0.65
CA TYR A 44 11.05 8.75 -2.08
C TYR A 44 12.33 8.51 -2.88
N LYS A 45 12.19 7.76 -3.99
CA LYS A 45 13.30 7.47 -4.92
C LYS A 45 13.74 8.70 -5.73
N ALA A 46 12.89 9.72 -5.84
CA ALA A 46 13.19 10.98 -6.51
C ALA A 46 12.84 12.14 -5.58
N ASN A 47 13.77 13.09 -5.44
CA ASN A 47 13.63 14.28 -4.59
C ASN A 47 13.56 15.60 -5.40
N GLN A 48 13.64 15.52 -6.73
CA GLN A 48 13.53 16.66 -7.65
C GLN A 48 13.02 16.22 -9.03
N GLY A 49 12.79 17.19 -9.92
CA GLY A 49 12.37 16.97 -11.30
C GLY A 49 10.92 16.47 -11.45
N VAL A 50 10.60 15.95 -12.63
CA VAL A 50 9.22 15.57 -13.01
C VAL A 50 8.64 14.46 -12.14
N LEU A 51 9.45 13.47 -11.74
CA LEU A 51 8.98 12.38 -10.89
C LEU A 51 8.64 12.84 -9.48
N TYR A 52 9.38 13.81 -8.94
CA TYR A 52 9.04 14.38 -7.65
C TYR A 52 7.75 15.21 -7.71
N LYS A 53 7.49 15.92 -8.82
CA LYS A 53 6.19 16.57 -9.06
C LYS A 53 5.06 15.53 -9.12
N TYR A 54 5.27 14.43 -9.84
CA TYR A 54 4.28 13.36 -9.95
C TYR A 54 3.96 12.73 -8.59
N ILE A 55 4.97 12.33 -7.81
CA ILE A 55 4.82 11.77 -6.46
C ILE A 55 3.95 12.65 -5.56
N LYS A 56 4.08 13.99 -5.67
CA LYS A 56 3.31 14.94 -4.87
C LYS A 56 1.85 15.10 -5.32
N ASN A 57 1.56 14.84 -6.59
CA ASN A 57 0.29 15.21 -7.19
C ASN A 57 -0.60 14.00 -7.52
N VAL A 58 -0.01 12.83 -7.73
CA VAL A 58 -0.73 11.64 -8.20
C VAL A 58 -1.74 11.14 -7.15
N LYS A 59 -2.98 10.88 -7.58
CA LYS A 59 -4.00 10.20 -6.76
C LYS A 59 -3.83 8.67 -6.79
N SER A 60 -4.61 7.98 -5.96
CA SER A 60 -4.60 6.52 -5.92
C SER A 60 -4.94 5.90 -7.28
N ALA A 61 -4.49 4.65 -7.51
CA ALA A 61 -4.86 3.91 -8.72
C ALA A 61 -6.37 3.69 -8.83
N SER A 62 -7.06 3.50 -7.70
CA SER A 62 -8.53 3.42 -7.65
C SER A 62 -9.21 4.72 -8.08
N SER A 63 -8.51 5.86 -7.99
CA SER A 63 -8.93 7.17 -8.47
C SER A 63 -8.37 7.51 -9.86
N GLY A 64 -7.74 6.55 -10.55
CA GLY A 64 -7.26 6.73 -11.93
C GLY A 64 -5.90 7.41 -12.08
N CYS A 65 -5.10 7.58 -11.02
CA CYS A 65 -3.76 8.17 -11.09
C CYS A 65 -3.70 9.60 -11.69
N VAL A 66 -4.78 10.37 -11.58
CA VAL A 66 -4.86 11.78 -12.00
C VAL A 66 -3.93 12.68 -11.17
N THR A 67 -3.59 13.86 -11.69
CA THR A 67 -2.54 14.74 -11.10
C THR A 67 -2.96 16.19 -10.89
N ASP A 68 -4.22 16.51 -11.15
CA ASP A 68 -4.78 17.87 -11.23
C ASP A 68 -6.08 18.03 -10.44
N GLU A 69 -6.36 17.11 -9.52
CA GLU A 69 -7.50 17.11 -8.59
C GLU A 69 -7.13 17.46 -7.14
#